data_AF-A0ABD1Y9A4-F1
#
_entry.id   AF-A0ABD1Y9A4-F1
#
_cell.length_a   1.000
_cell.length_b   1.000
_cell.length_c   1.000
_cell.angle_alpha   90.00
_cell.angle_beta   90.00
_cell.angle_gamma   90.00
#
_symmetry.space_group_name_H-M   'P 1'
#
loop_
_entity.id
_entity.type
_entity.pdbx_description
1 polymer ?
#
loop_
_entity_poly.entity_id
_entity_poly.type
_entity_poly.pdbx_seq_one_letter_code
_entity_poly.pdbx_strand_id
1 'polypeptide(L)' 'MQNTSPSPAPGSMGKQAVALEISGDKAAFYRCSFLGYHDTLYDRYGRHYFKDFRIRGTIDFIFGDGQSYYEA' A
#
# COMPACT_ATOMS: atom_id res chain seq x y z
N MET A 1 -0.24 10.93 8.04
CA MET A 1 0.92 10.01 8.16
C MET A 1 1.44 9.70 6.76
N GLN A 2 2.76 9.53 6.57
CA GLN A 2 3.34 9.18 5.27
C GLN A 2 4.39 8.07 5.41
N ASN A 3 4.20 6.96 4.69
CA ASN A 3 5.22 5.93 4.52
C ASN A 3 5.66 5.85 3.06
N THR A 4 6.94 5.54 2.84
CA THR A 4 7.53 5.45 1.51
C THR A 4 8.43 4.22 1.37
N SER A 5 8.41 3.57 0.21
CA SER A 5 9.41 2.59 -0.21
C SER A 5 10.27 3.11 -1.37
N PRO A 6 11.56 2.75 -1.46
CA PRO A 6 12.49 3.31 -2.43
C PRO A 6 12.27 2.75 -3.85
N SER A 7 12.67 3.53 -4.86
CA SER A 7 12.72 3.05 -6.24
C SER A 7 13.81 1.98 -6.43
N PRO A 8 13.55 0.92 -7.20
CA PRO A 8 14.59 -0.01 -7.60
C PRO A 8 15.61 0.68 -8.54
N ALA A 9 16.87 0.23 -8.51
CA ALA A 9 17.86 0.66 -9.50
C ALA A 9 17.47 0.15 -10.90
N PRO A 10 17.75 0.88 -11.99
CA PRO A 10 17.46 0.42 -13.35
C PRO A 10 18.06 -0.97 -13.62
N GLY A 11 17.27 -1.87 -14.20
CA GLY A 11 17.69 -3.24 -14.53
C GLY A 11 17.78 -4.20 -13.35
N SER A 12 17.45 -3.77 -12.13
CA SER A 12 17.43 -4.67 -10.97
C SER A 12 16.19 -5.56 -10.96
N MET A 13 16.40 -6.84 -10.67
CA MET A 13 15.35 -7.87 -10.63
C MET A 13 14.95 -8.16 -9.17
N GLY A 14 13.67 -8.48 -8.94
CA GLY A 14 13.16 -8.89 -7.63
C GLY A 14 13.28 -7.82 -6.55
N LYS A 15 13.00 -6.57 -6.89
CA LYS A 15 13.10 -5.41 -5.97
C LYS A 15 11.72 -4.89 -5.54
N GLN A 16 10.83 -5.79 -5.16
CA GLN A 16 9.58 -5.45 -4.50
C GLN A 16 9.85 -4.79 -3.15
N ALA A 17 9.11 -3.73 -2.83
CA ALA A 17 9.33 -2.97 -1.61
C ALA A 17 8.02 -2.37 -1.09
N VAL A 18 7.50 -2.95 0.00
CA VAL A 18 6.26 -2.55 0.64
C VAL A 18 6.45 -1.28 1.46
N ALA A 19 5.56 -0.30 1.30
CA ALA A 19 5.51 0.91 2.12
C ALA A 19 4.62 0.74 3.36
N LEU A 20 3.59 -0.11 3.28
CA LEU A 20 2.76 -0.51 4.41
C LEU A 20 2.21 -1.94 4.20
N GLU A 21 2.30 -2.78 5.23
CA GLU A 21 1.57 -4.04 5.33
C GLU A 21 0.46 -3.90 6.38
N ILE A 22 -0.75 -4.36 6.05
CA ILE A 22 -1.89 -4.38 6.96
C ILE A 22 -2.30 -5.84 7.19
N SER A 23 -2.04 -6.32 8.41
CA SER A 23 -2.29 -7.70 8.84
C SER A 23 -3.27 -7.79 10.01
N GLY A 24 -4.16 -6.81 10.15
CA GLY A 24 -5.19 -6.77 11.20
C GLY A 24 -6.58 -6.51 10.61
N ASP A 25 -7.64 -6.91 11.30
CA ASP A 25 -9.02 -6.62 10.90
C ASP A 25 -9.50 -5.28 11.49
N LYS A 26 -10.44 -4.61 10.80
CA LYS A 26 -11.03 -3.32 11.17
C LYS A 26 -10.01 -2.17 11.33
N ALA A 27 -9.03 -2.11 10.43
CA ALA A 27 -8.10 -0.98 10.36
C ALA A 27 -8.71 0.19 9.56
N ALA A 28 -8.45 1.42 9.98
CA ALA A 28 -8.90 2.62 9.27
C ALA A 28 -7.77 3.64 9.13
N PHE A 29 -7.65 4.22 7.93
CA PHE A 29 -6.60 5.16 7.57
C PHE A 29 -7.22 6.46 7.08
N TYR A 30 -6.92 7.56 7.79
CA TYR A 30 -7.43 8.89 7.49
C TYR A 30 -6.28 9.85 7.20
N ARG A 31 -6.33 10.56 6.06
CA ARG A 31 -5.29 11.55 5.71
C ARG A 31 -3.88 10.94 5.71
N CYS A 32 -3.77 9.76 5.10
CA CYS A 32 -2.53 9.00 4.99
C CYS A 32 -2.01 8.95 3.57
N SER A 33 -0.68 8.82 3.42
CA SER A 33 -0.01 8.63 2.14
C SER A 33 0.93 7.43 2.17
N PHE A 34 0.82 6.56 1.18
CA PHE A 34 1.67 5.38 1.00
C PHE A 34 2.27 5.44 -0.41
N LEU A 35 3.58 5.67 -0.52
CA LEU A 35 4.26 5.90 -1.79
C LEU A 35 5.32 4.83 -2.04
N GLY A 36 5.35 4.23 -3.22
CA GLY A 36 6.30 3.19 -3.56
C GLY A 36 6.40 2.97 -5.07
N TYR A 37 6.90 1.80 -5.44
CA TYR A 37 7.04 1.35 -6.83
C TYR A 37 6.32 0.00 -7.03
N HIS A 38 7.01 -1.12 -6.85
CA HIS A 38 6.39 -2.45 -6.84
C HIS A 38 5.89 -2.76 -5.43
N ASP A 39 4.67 -3.28 -5.31
CA ASP A 39 4.09 -3.80 -4.05
C ASP A 39 3.90 -2.73 -2.97
N THR A 40 3.48 -1.50 -3.32
CA THR A 40 3.41 -0.37 -2.37
C THR A 40 2.58 -0.65 -1.12
N LEU A 41 1.33 -1.13 -1.26
CA LEU A 41 0.43 -1.43 -0.15
C LEU A 41 0.11 -2.92 -0.14
N TYR A 42 0.60 -3.64 0.86
CA TYR A 42 0.23 -5.03 1.10
C TYR A 42 -0.98 -5.09 2.03
N ASP A 43 -2.16 -5.14 1.43
CA ASP A 43 -3.44 -5.34 2.11
C ASP A 43 -3.67 -6.84 2.34
N ARG A 44 -3.00 -7.39 3.36
CA ARG A 44 -2.84 -8.84 3.53
C ARG A 44 -4.17 -9.56 3.78
N TYR A 45 -4.92 -9.16 4.81
CA TYR A 45 -6.23 -9.72 5.15
C TYR A 45 -7.02 -8.80 6.10
N GLY A 46 -8.34 -9.03 6.17
CA GLY A 46 -9.26 -8.33 7.06
C GLY A 46 -10.07 -7.26 6.34
N ARG A 47 -10.78 -6.41 7.08
CA ARG A 47 -11.57 -5.30 6.52
C ARG A 47 -10.90 -3.98 6.83
N HIS A 48 -10.62 -3.19 5.81
CA HIS A 48 -10.00 -1.87 6.00
C HIS A 48 -10.76 -0.76 5.31
N TYR A 49 -10.55 0.45 5.81
CA TYR A 49 -11.22 1.63 5.33
C TYR A 49 -10.22 2.76 5.13
N PHE A 50 -10.30 3.44 3.98
CA PHE A 50 -9.42 4.53 3.62
C PHE A 50 -10.24 5.78 3.28
N LYS A 51 -9.87 6.92 3.87
CA LYS A 51 -10.48 8.24 3.61
C LYS A 51 -9.42 9.33 3.53
N ASP A 52 -9.62 10.28 2.61
CA ASP A 52 -8.68 11.37 2.32
C ASP A 52 -7.25 10.83 2.11
N PHE A 53 -7.12 9.73 1.35
CA PHE A 53 -5.89 8.96 1.25
C PHE A 53 -5.14 9.23 -0.05
N ARG A 54 -3.87 8.83 -0.10
CA ARG A 54 -3.06 8.78 -1.32
C ARG A 54 -2.20 7.53 -1.35
N ILE A 55 -2.43 6.64 -2.31
CA ILE A 55 -1.56 5.49 -2.57
C ILE A 55 -0.93 5.68 -3.96
N ARG A 56 0.39 5.55 -4.07
CA ARG A 56 1.12 5.67 -5.33
C ARG A 56 2.06 4.50 -5.51
N GLY A 57 2.03 3.86 -6.68
CA GLY A 57 3.03 2.90 -7.11
C GLY A 57 2.96 2.65 -8.61
N THR A 58 3.67 1.63 -9.09
CA THR A 58 3.80 1.29 -10.50
C THR A 58 3.16 -0.05 -10.84
N ILE A 59 3.54 -1.12 -10.15
CA ILE A 59 3.07 -2.48 -10.45
C ILE A 59 2.57 -3.07 -9.13
N ASP A 60 1.39 -3.71 -9.17
CA ASP A 60 0.72 -4.34 -8.02
C ASP A 60 0.75 -3.45 -6.77
N PHE A 61 0.55 -2.14 -6.97
CA PHE A 61 0.76 -1.14 -5.93
C PHE A 61 -0.26 -1.20 -4.80
N ILE A 62 -1.36 -1.93 -4.99
CA ILE A 62 -2.27 -2.42 -3.96
C ILE A 62 -2.48 -3.91 -4.26
N PHE A 63 -2.19 -4.78 -3.30
CA PHE A 63 -2.28 -6.23 -3.48
C PHE A 63 -2.56 -6.96 -2.15
N GLY A 64 -3.01 -8.20 -2.23
CA GLY A 64 -3.38 -9.06 -1.09
C GLY A 64 -4.87 -9.44 -1.09
N ASP A 65 -5.35 -10.00 0.02
CA ASP A 65 -6.69 -10.60 0.15
C ASP A 65 -7.63 -9.80 1.08
N GLY A 66 -7.28 -8.55 1.40
CA GLY A 66 -8.12 -7.67 2.22
C GLY A 66 -9.42 -7.23 1.55
N GLN A 67 -10.43 -7.01 2.37
CA GLN A 67 -11.72 -6.43 2.01
C GLN A 67 -11.71 -4.94 2.31
N SER A 68 -11.15 -4.17 1.38
CA SER A 68 -10.95 -2.73 1.57
C SER A 68 -12.00 -1.87 0.90
N TYR A 69 -12.43 -0.82 1.59
CA TYR A 69 -13.23 0.25 1.02
C TYR A 69 -12.42 1.55 0.93
N TYR A 70 -12.35 2.10 -0.27
CA TYR A 70 -11.68 3.35 -0.58
C TYR A 70 -12.73 4.42 -0.84
N GLU A 71 -12.91 5.34 0.12
CA GLU A 71 -13.84 6.46 -0.02
C GLU A 71 -13.20 7.54 -0.91
N ALA A 72 -13.90 7.87 -2.01
CA ALA A 72 -13.48 8.85 -3.01
C ALA A 72 -13.84 10.29 -2.60
#